data_AF-A0A7C1C297-F1
#
_entry.id   AF-A0A7C1C297-F1
#
_cell.length_a   1.000
_cell.length_b   1.000
_cell.length_c   1.000
_cell.angle_alpha   90.00
_cell.angle_beta   90.00
_cell.angle_gamma   90.00
#
_symmetry.space_group_name_H-M   'P 1'
#
loop_
_entity.id
_entity.type
_entity.pdbx_description
1 polymer ?
#
loop_
_entity_poly.entity_id
_entity_poly.type
_entity_poly.pdbx_seq_one_letter_code
_entity_poly.pdbx_strand_id
1 'polypeptide(L)'
;MNKRLQVTRYVILDWLSAFIAWMLFYIFRKYTEDPYIFSHFDRVTDDNRFWLGILIIPVFWLVLYLMIGSYRRIYRKSRLKELGQTLIITLIGVTIIFFVLILDDFIVTYRSYYQSFIVLFLLQFIFTYSFRLTLTTLTVRKIHSGKIGYNTLVVGSNGNAVKVYNDIINEEISSGNRFVGFVNVNDHKDFKVEKFMPRLGKYKDLNRLIGEYKVEEVIIAIERSEIDTIERIITELETTNVIIKVIPLMQDIIFGSVKVSGIFHTPLIEISPDLMPIWQQSIKRLIDVVASIIAMILLIPFYFFTAVGVKLS
;
A
#
# COMPACT_ATOMS: atom_id res chain seq x y z
N MET A 1 -0.78 14.83 -10.60
CA MET A 1 -0.32 14.04 -9.44
C MET A 1 0.82 13.13 -9.89
N ASN A 2 2.06 13.32 -9.41
CA ASN A 2 3.20 12.50 -9.85
C ASN A 2 3.40 11.31 -8.90
N LYS A 3 2.76 10.17 -9.22
CA LYS A 3 2.82 8.93 -8.42
C LYS A 3 4.24 8.41 -8.24
N ARG A 4 5.06 8.43 -9.30
CA ARG A 4 6.46 7.95 -9.25
C ARG A 4 7.30 8.79 -8.27
N LEU A 5 7.23 10.12 -8.38
CA LEU A 5 7.97 11.01 -7.48
C LEU A 5 7.59 10.79 -6.02
N GLN A 6 6.30 10.59 -5.73
CA GLN A 6 5.86 10.34 -4.36
C GLN A 6 6.35 8.98 -3.85
N VAL A 7 6.28 7.93 -4.66
CA VAL A 7 6.86 6.62 -4.31
C VAL A 7 8.36 6.74 -4.03
N THR A 8 9.11 7.43 -4.90
CA THR A 8 10.55 7.66 -4.70
C THR A 8 10.86 8.35 -3.37
N ARG A 9 10.05 9.35 -2.96
CA ARG A 9 10.22 10.01 -1.65
C ARG A 9 10.04 9.05 -0.48
N TYR A 10 9.04 8.16 -0.54
CA TYR A 10 8.85 7.15 0.49
C TYR A 10 10.00 6.16 0.54
N VAL A 11 10.46 5.68 -0.62
CA VAL A 11 11.59 4.73 -0.71
C VAL A 11 12.87 5.36 -0.15
N ILE A 12 13.18 6.61 -0.50
CA ILE A 12 14.36 7.31 0.00
C ILE A 12 14.27 7.50 1.53
N LEU A 13 13.11 7.92 2.04
CA LEU A 13 12.95 8.13 3.48
C LEU A 13 12.96 6.81 4.27
N ASP A 14 12.37 5.74 3.74
CA ASP A 14 12.44 4.41 4.36
C ASP A 14 13.87 3.85 4.36
N TRP A 15 14.65 4.13 3.31
CA TRP A 15 16.07 3.76 3.26
C TRP A 15 16.87 4.58 4.29
N LEU A 16 16.65 5.89 4.36
CA LEU A 16 17.29 6.77 5.34
C LEU A 16 16.92 6.39 6.78
N SER A 17 15.67 6.03 7.05
CA SER A 17 15.26 5.59 8.40
C SER A 17 15.96 4.30 8.79
N ALA A 18 16.03 3.32 7.90
CA ALA A 18 16.74 2.07 8.14
C ALA A 18 18.26 2.27 8.32
N PHE A 19 18.87 3.15 7.52
CA PHE A 19 20.28 3.52 7.64
C PHE A 19 20.57 4.16 9.00
N ILE A 20 19.80 5.19 9.39
CA ILE A 20 19.99 5.91 10.65
C ILE A 20 19.73 4.99 11.84
N ALA A 21 18.65 4.19 11.80
CA ALA A 21 18.32 3.27 12.87
C ALA A 21 19.40 2.21 13.07
N TRP A 22 19.94 1.63 12.00
CA TRP A 22 21.01 0.65 12.09
C TRP A 22 22.32 1.26 12.58
N MET A 23 22.70 2.43 12.07
CA MET A 23 23.90 3.14 12.52
C MET A 23 23.85 3.43 14.02
N LEU A 24 22.73 3.97 14.51
CA LEU A 24 22.54 4.26 15.94
C LEU A 24 22.49 2.99 16.79
N PHE A 25 21.86 1.92 16.30
CA PHE A 25 21.83 0.63 16.96
C PHE A 25 23.23 0.04 17.10
N TYR A 26 24.06 0.13 16.06
CA TYR A 26 25.43 -0.37 16.07
C TYR A 26 26.29 0.38 17.09
N ILE A 27 26.19 1.71 17.12
CA ILE A 27 26.87 2.56 18.11
C ILE A 27 26.42 2.19 19.53
N PHE A 28 25.11 2.04 19.76
CA PHE A 28 24.55 1.62 21.04
C PHE A 28 25.13 0.27 21.50
N ARG A 29 25.20 -0.70 20.60
CA ARG A 29 25.72 -2.03 20.90
C ARG A 29 27.20 -1.96 21.31
N LYS A 30 28.02 -1.26 20.53
CA LYS A 30 29.44 -1.12 20.84
C LYS A 30 29.70 -0.30 22.11
N TYR A 31 28.88 0.71 22.41
CA TYR A 31 28.93 1.44 23.67
C TYR A 31 28.60 0.55 24.88
N THR A 32 27.71 -0.43 24.70
CA THR A 32 27.37 -1.39 25.76
C THR A 32 28.52 -2.37 26.04
N GLU A 33 29.35 -2.65 25.03
CA GLU A 33 30.57 -3.48 25.16
C GLU A 33 31.77 -2.67 25.70
N ASP A 34 31.94 -1.42 25.25
CA ASP A 34 32.99 -0.49 25.69
C ASP A 34 32.41 0.94 25.90
N PRO A 35 32.17 1.35 27.16
CA PRO A 35 31.64 2.69 27.48
C PRO A 35 32.52 3.86 27.02
N TYR A 36 33.80 3.62 26.72
CA TYR A 36 34.74 4.65 26.25
C TYR A 36 34.81 4.74 24.72
N ILE A 37 33.87 4.13 23.98
CA ILE A 37 33.96 4.09 22.52
C ILE A 37 33.94 5.48 21.86
N PHE A 38 33.34 6.48 22.48
CA PHE A 38 33.32 7.85 21.96
C PHE A 38 34.71 8.50 21.96
N SER A 39 35.68 8.02 22.75
CA SER A 39 37.07 8.47 22.68
C SER A 39 37.89 7.76 21.61
N HIS A 40 37.38 6.65 21.04
CA HIS A 40 38.05 5.84 20.03
C HIS A 40 37.07 5.51 18.88
N PHE A 41 36.48 6.54 18.27
CA PHE A 41 35.45 6.36 17.24
C PHE A 41 35.95 5.59 16.02
N ASP A 42 37.26 5.62 15.76
CA ASP A 42 37.92 4.87 14.67
C ASP A 42 37.64 3.36 14.76
N ARG A 43 37.47 2.81 15.97
CA ARG A 43 37.13 1.39 16.18
C ARG A 43 35.75 0.99 15.64
N VAL A 44 34.84 1.95 15.48
CA VAL A 44 33.52 1.70 14.87
C VAL A 44 33.65 1.66 13.35
N THR A 45 34.43 2.58 12.78
CA THR A 45 34.61 2.70 11.33
C THR A 45 35.55 1.66 10.74
N ASP A 46 36.48 1.13 11.53
CA ASP A 46 37.41 0.07 11.12
C ASP A 46 36.75 -1.33 11.11
N ASP A 47 35.56 -1.48 11.72
CA ASP A 47 34.86 -2.75 11.77
C ASP A 47 34.10 -3.03 10.47
N ASN A 48 34.52 -4.05 9.72
CA ASN A 48 33.87 -4.44 8.46
C ASN A 48 32.38 -4.84 8.66
N ARG A 49 32.00 -5.31 9.86
CA ARG A 49 30.60 -5.66 10.17
C ARG A 49 29.69 -4.43 10.16
N PHE A 50 30.21 -3.25 10.50
CA PHE A 50 29.48 -1.99 10.45
C PHE A 50 29.06 -1.66 9.01
N TRP A 51 30.03 -1.67 8.08
CA TRP A 51 29.81 -1.36 6.68
C TRP A 51 28.90 -2.38 5.99
N LEU A 52 29.07 -3.68 6.28
CA LEU A 52 28.18 -4.72 5.79
C LEU A 52 26.74 -4.52 6.29
N GLY A 53 26.56 -4.21 7.56
CA GLY A 53 25.23 -3.94 8.13
C GLY A 53 24.57 -2.71 7.51
N ILE A 54 25.32 -1.62 7.32
CA ILE A 54 24.84 -0.41 6.65
C ILE A 54 24.38 -0.67 5.21
N LEU A 55 25.02 -1.59 4.50
CA LEU A 55 24.65 -1.92 3.12
C LEU A 55 23.44 -2.88 3.07
N ILE A 56 23.45 -3.93 3.91
CA ILE A 56 22.49 -5.03 3.83
C ILE A 56 21.16 -4.67 4.50
N ILE A 57 21.18 -4.02 5.67
CA ILE A 57 19.99 -3.83 6.49
C ILE A 57 18.96 -2.89 5.84
N PRO A 58 19.35 -1.72 5.26
CA PRO A 58 18.40 -0.90 4.54
C PRO A 58 17.78 -1.60 3.33
N VAL A 59 18.56 -2.41 2.60
CA VAL A 59 18.05 -3.20 1.47
C VAL A 59 17.04 -4.24 1.95
N PHE A 60 17.33 -4.93 3.05
CA PHE A 60 16.41 -5.87 3.69
C PHE A 60 15.06 -5.21 4.04
N TRP A 61 15.09 -4.03 4.67
CA TRP A 61 13.87 -3.29 5.01
C TRP A 61 13.06 -2.88 3.78
N LEU A 62 13.73 -2.39 2.73
CA LEU A 62 13.07 -2.05 1.46
C LEU A 62 12.38 -3.26 0.83
N VAL A 63 13.02 -4.43 0.85
CA VAL A 63 12.42 -5.68 0.37
C VAL A 63 11.17 -6.04 1.18
N LEU A 64 11.22 -5.98 2.51
CA LEU A 64 10.04 -6.21 3.36
C LEU A 64 8.90 -5.23 3.05
N TYR A 65 9.20 -3.95 2.89
CA TYR A 65 8.20 -2.92 2.56
C TYR A 65 7.61 -3.09 1.15
N LEU A 66 8.39 -3.64 0.21
CA LEU A 66 7.90 -4.02 -1.11
C LEU A 66 6.95 -5.23 -1.02
N MET A 67 7.34 -6.27 -0.29
CA MET A 67 6.55 -7.51 -0.16
C MET A 67 5.17 -7.27 0.45
N ILE A 68 5.08 -6.39 1.45
CA ILE A 68 3.79 -6.03 2.09
C ILE A 68 2.97 -5.04 1.26
N GLY A 69 3.54 -4.47 0.18
CA GLY A 69 2.85 -3.51 -0.69
C GLY A 69 2.77 -2.10 -0.13
N SER A 70 3.70 -1.69 0.74
CA SER A 70 3.69 -0.37 1.41
C SER A 70 3.69 0.80 0.41
N TYR A 71 4.19 0.58 -0.81
CA TYR A 71 4.30 1.62 -1.84
C TYR A 71 3.10 1.65 -2.82
N ARG A 72 2.10 0.76 -2.67
CA ARG A 72 0.90 0.75 -3.52
C ARG A 72 -0.11 1.80 -3.03
N ARG A 73 -0.78 2.47 -3.98
CA ARG A 73 -1.83 3.50 -3.72
C ARG A 73 -1.39 4.60 -2.73
N ILE A 74 -0.19 5.16 -2.93
CA ILE A 74 0.50 6.04 -1.96
C ILE A 74 -0.28 7.29 -1.50
N TYR A 75 -1.19 7.81 -2.33
CA TYR A 75 -2.01 8.98 -2.01
C TYR A 75 -3.21 8.66 -1.12
N ARG A 76 -3.57 7.38 -1.00
CA ARG A 76 -4.78 6.91 -0.29
C ARG A 76 -4.44 6.23 1.03
N LYS A 77 -3.26 6.51 1.59
CA LYS A 77 -2.86 5.99 2.89
C LYS A 77 -3.60 6.71 4.03
N SER A 78 -3.95 5.94 5.06
CA SER A 78 -4.44 6.47 6.33
C SER A 78 -3.32 6.39 7.37
N ARG A 79 -3.20 7.44 8.19
CA ARG A 79 -2.19 7.56 9.26
C ARG A 79 -2.26 6.38 10.23
N LEU A 80 -3.47 6.02 10.67
CA LEU A 80 -3.70 4.91 11.60
C LEU A 80 -3.38 3.54 10.96
N LYS A 81 -3.76 3.35 9.70
CA LYS A 81 -3.45 2.11 8.98
C LYS A 81 -1.95 1.96 8.79
N GLU A 82 -1.26 3.05 8.47
CA GLU A 82 0.19 3.07 8.31
C GLU A 82 0.94 2.85 9.63
N LEU A 83 0.44 3.38 10.75
CA LEU A 83 0.94 3.08 12.10
C LEU A 83 0.90 1.58 12.38
N GLY A 84 -0.29 0.96 12.25
CA GLY A 84 -0.48 -0.46 12.52
C GLY A 84 0.36 -1.35 11.59
N GLN A 85 0.39 -1.03 10.29
CA GLN A 85 1.24 -1.75 9.33
C GLN A 85 2.72 -1.61 9.69
N THR A 86 3.20 -0.40 9.95
CA THR A 86 4.62 -0.15 10.27
C THR A 86 5.02 -0.87 11.57
N LEU A 87 4.15 -0.90 12.59
CA LEU A 87 4.39 -1.62 13.84
C LEU A 87 4.57 -3.12 13.59
N ILE A 88 3.64 -3.75 12.87
CA ILE A 88 3.67 -5.20 12.60
C ILE A 88 4.89 -5.56 11.75
N ILE A 89 5.16 -4.80 10.68
CA ILE A 89 6.31 -5.07 9.79
C ILE A 89 7.62 -4.87 10.54
N THR A 90 7.72 -3.85 11.39
CA THR A 90 8.94 -3.61 12.18
C THR A 90 9.17 -4.74 13.17
N LEU A 91 8.11 -5.22 13.83
CA LEU A 91 8.21 -6.37 14.73
C LEU A 91 8.72 -7.63 14.01
N ILE A 92 8.14 -7.95 12.84
CA ILE A 92 8.55 -9.09 12.02
C ILE A 92 10.00 -8.92 11.55
N GLY A 93 10.36 -7.76 10.99
CA GLY A 93 11.68 -7.51 10.44
C GLY A 93 12.79 -7.53 11.51
N VAL A 94 12.54 -6.94 12.67
CA VAL A 94 13.47 -7.00 13.80
C VAL A 94 13.61 -8.41 14.34
N THR A 95 12.53 -9.19 14.38
CA THR A 95 12.60 -10.61 14.74
C THR A 95 13.50 -11.38 13.78
N ILE A 96 13.34 -11.19 12.47
CA ILE A 96 14.20 -11.84 11.46
C ILE A 96 15.67 -11.42 11.63
N ILE A 97 15.93 -10.12 11.75
CA ILE A 97 17.30 -9.59 11.96
C ILE A 97 17.90 -10.17 13.24
N PHE A 98 17.13 -10.27 14.32
CA PHE A 98 17.56 -10.83 15.58
C PHE A 98 17.99 -12.30 15.43
N PHE A 99 17.18 -13.12 14.74
CA PHE A 99 17.52 -14.53 14.54
C PHE A 99 18.71 -14.74 13.57
N VAL A 100 18.88 -13.87 12.56
CA VAL A 100 19.92 -14.03 11.54
C VAL A 100 21.27 -13.46 11.98
N LEU A 101 21.28 -12.30 12.63
CA LEU A 101 22.50 -11.54 12.91
C LEU A 101 22.90 -11.51 14.39
N ILE A 102 21.94 -11.63 15.30
CA ILE A 102 22.20 -11.41 16.74
C ILE A 102 22.43 -12.74 17.47
N LEU A 103 21.85 -13.86 17.01
CA LEU A 103 22.06 -15.18 17.62
C LEU A 103 23.48 -15.73 17.46
N ASP A 104 24.21 -15.32 16.43
CA ASP A 104 25.56 -15.83 16.13
C ASP A 104 26.66 -15.07 16.88
N ASP A 105 26.30 -14.06 17.68
CA ASP A 105 27.26 -13.32 18.51
C ASP A 105 27.31 -13.85 19.94
N PHE A 106 28.54 -14.09 20.42
CA PHE A 106 28.82 -14.51 21.79
C PHE A 106 28.52 -13.38 22.77
N ILE A 107 27.32 -13.38 23.36
CA ILE A 107 26.95 -12.41 24.40
C ILE A 107 26.74 -13.11 25.74
N VAL A 108 27.43 -12.61 26.77
CA VAL A 108 27.63 -13.20 28.10
C VAL A 108 26.34 -13.29 28.96
N THR A 109 25.22 -12.64 28.57
CA THR A 109 24.00 -12.59 29.40
C THR A 109 22.71 -12.36 28.61
N TYR A 110 21.66 -13.14 28.91
CA TYR A 110 20.30 -13.09 28.33
C TYR A 110 19.66 -11.69 28.32
N ARG A 111 19.97 -10.82 29.30
CA ARG A 111 19.42 -9.46 29.42
C ARG A 111 19.82 -8.54 28.25
N SER A 112 21.03 -8.72 27.72
CA SER A 112 21.55 -7.90 26.61
C SER A 112 20.82 -8.16 25.29
N TYR A 113 20.33 -9.39 25.08
CA TYR A 113 19.51 -9.74 23.91
C TYR A 113 18.19 -8.98 23.89
N TYR A 114 17.45 -8.98 25.01
CA TYR A 114 16.17 -8.24 25.10
C TYR A 114 16.36 -6.74 24.92
N GLN A 115 17.42 -6.17 25.51
CA GLN A 115 17.76 -4.76 25.35
C GLN A 115 18.07 -4.42 23.89
N SER A 116 18.92 -5.21 23.22
CA SER A 116 19.26 -5.01 21.81
C SER A 116 18.03 -5.11 20.91
N PHE A 117 17.16 -6.09 21.15
CA PHE A 117 15.91 -6.25 20.42
C PHE A 117 15.01 -5.02 20.56
N ILE A 118 14.77 -4.58 21.80
CA ILE A 118 13.90 -3.43 22.10
C ILE A 118 14.47 -2.14 21.50
N VAL A 119 15.78 -1.91 21.63
CA VAL A 119 16.43 -0.70 21.09
C VAL A 119 16.35 -0.69 19.56
N LEU A 120 16.67 -1.81 18.89
CA LEU A 120 16.55 -1.92 17.45
C LEU A 120 15.10 -1.69 16.98
N PHE A 121 14.12 -2.30 17.67
CA PHE A 121 12.70 -2.11 17.40
C PHE A 121 12.27 -0.65 17.53
N LEU A 122 12.60 0.00 18.65
CA LEU A 122 12.24 1.39 18.89
C LEU A 122 12.90 2.33 17.89
N LEU A 123 14.21 2.18 17.64
CA LEU A 123 14.91 3.01 16.66
C LEU A 123 14.27 2.86 15.27
N GLN A 124 14.13 1.63 14.78
CA GLN A 124 13.56 1.41 13.45
C GLN A 124 12.12 1.93 13.35
N PHE A 125 11.29 1.65 14.34
CA PHE A 125 9.89 2.05 14.35
C PHE A 125 9.75 3.57 14.40
N ILE A 126 10.46 4.24 15.32
CA ILE A 126 10.37 5.68 15.51
C ILE A 126 10.84 6.41 14.26
N PHE A 127 12.00 6.08 13.70
CA PHE A 127 12.50 6.77 12.50
C PHE A 127 11.58 6.53 11.29
N THR A 128 11.20 5.27 11.04
CA THR A 128 10.37 4.93 9.88
C THR A 128 8.97 5.54 9.99
N TYR A 129 8.31 5.41 11.15
CA TYR A 129 6.98 5.95 11.34
C TYR A 129 6.99 7.48 11.34
N SER A 130 8.01 8.12 11.92
CA SER A 130 8.11 9.60 11.91
C SER A 130 8.19 10.14 10.49
N PHE A 131 9.08 9.59 9.65
CA PHE A 131 9.20 10.02 8.26
C PHE A 131 7.94 9.75 7.44
N ARG A 132 7.35 8.56 7.59
CA ARG A 132 6.08 8.21 6.93
C ARG A 132 4.93 9.09 7.38
N LEU A 133 4.81 9.36 8.68
CA LEU A 133 3.78 10.23 9.25
C LEU A 133 3.90 11.65 8.70
N THR A 134 5.12 12.19 8.57
CA THR A 134 5.34 13.50 7.95
C THR A 134 4.86 13.50 6.50
N LEU A 135 5.27 12.51 5.69
CA LEU A 135 4.85 12.41 4.28
C LEU A 135 3.34 12.24 4.12
N THR A 136 2.73 11.33 4.88
CA THR A 136 1.30 11.07 4.85
C THR A 136 0.52 12.29 5.30
N THR A 137 0.95 12.97 6.35
CA THR A 137 0.29 14.20 6.83
C THR A 137 0.35 15.31 5.78
N LEU A 138 1.51 15.54 5.15
CA LEU A 138 1.64 16.53 4.08
C LEU A 138 0.78 16.18 2.86
N THR A 139 0.67 14.89 2.54
CA THR A 139 -0.15 14.39 1.42
C THR A 139 -1.64 14.58 1.70
N VAL A 140 -2.08 14.15 2.88
CA VAL A 140 -3.48 14.27 3.34
C VAL A 140 -3.90 15.73 3.41
N ARG A 141 -3.06 16.64 3.92
CA ARG A 141 -3.33 18.09 3.90
C ARG A 141 -3.50 18.64 2.47
N LYS A 142 -2.71 18.16 1.51
CA LYS A 142 -2.84 18.57 0.09
C LYS A 142 -4.12 18.02 -0.55
N ILE A 143 -4.61 16.87 -0.11
CA ILE A 143 -5.89 16.30 -0.54
C ILE A 143 -7.04 17.13 0.02
N HIS A 144 -7.07 17.37 1.33
CA HIS A 144 -8.12 18.16 1.98
C HIS A 144 -8.18 19.61 1.50
N SER A 145 -7.05 20.20 1.11
CA SER A 145 -7.00 21.54 0.50
C SER A 145 -7.30 21.56 -1.00
N GLY A 146 -7.71 20.43 -1.60
CA GLY A 146 -8.07 20.33 -3.02
C GLY A 146 -6.88 20.40 -4.00
N LYS A 147 -5.64 20.62 -3.53
CA LYS A 147 -4.43 20.67 -4.39
C LYS A 147 -4.17 19.34 -5.08
N ILE A 148 -4.48 18.23 -4.41
CA ILE A 148 -4.48 16.88 -4.95
C ILE A 148 -5.93 16.40 -4.95
N GLY A 149 -6.36 15.78 -6.03
CA GLY A 149 -7.66 15.13 -6.09
C GLY A 149 -7.66 13.98 -7.09
N TYR A 150 -8.70 13.18 -7.01
CA TYR A 150 -8.93 11.97 -7.78
C TYR A 150 -10.03 12.25 -8.79
N ASN A 151 -9.75 12.07 -10.08
CA ASN A 151 -10.78 12.19 -11.10
C ASN A 151 -11.84 11.10 -10.85
N THR A 152 -13.06 11.52 -10.58
CA THR A 152 -14.17 10.68 -10.15
C THR A 152 -15.28 10.73 -11.18
N LEU A 153 -15.72 9.57 -11.64
CA LEU A 153 -16.87 9.42 -12.53
C LEU A 153 -18.05 8.83 -11.75
N VAL A 154 -19.26 9.34 -12.00
CA VAL A 154 -20.48 8.81 -11.38
C VAL A 154 -21.24 7.94 -12.37
N VAL A 155 -21.61 6.72 -11.96
CA VAL A 155 -22.52 5.84 -12.70
C VAL A 155 -23.90 5.96 -12.07
N GLY A 156 -24.84 6.53 -12.82
CA GLY A 156 -26.17 6.87 -12.34
C GLY A 156 -26.49 8.33 -12.64
N SER A 157 -27.76 8.61 -12.91
CA SER A 157 -28.18 9.91 -13.47
C SER A 157 -29.26 10.64 -12.68
N ASN A 158 -29.81 9.99 -11.64
CA ASN A 158 -31.04 10.42 -10.95
C ASN A 158 -30.77 10.86 -9.50
N GLY A 159 -31.69 10.59 -8.58
CA GLY A 159 -31.70 11.12 -7.22
C GLY A 159 -30.51 10.65 -6.40
N ASN A 160 -30.13 9.37 -6.52
CA ASN A 160 -28.97 8.83 -5.82
C ASN A 160 -27.66 9.48 -6.26
N ALA A 161 -27.47 9.69 -7.56
CA ALA A 161 -26.30 10.39 -8.10
C ALA A 161 -26.21 11.85 -7.61
N VAL A 162 -27.33 12.58 -7.62
CA VAL A 162 -27.40 13.96 -7.09
C VAL A 162 -27.11 14.00 -5.60
N LYS A 163 -27.67 13.07 -4.83
CA LYS A 163 -27.46 12.99 -3.39
C LYS A 163 -25.98 12.78 -3.07
N VAL A 164 -25.35 11.79 -3.69
CA VAL A 164 -23.92 11.49 -3.46
C VAL A 164 -23.02 12.64 -3.87
N TYR A 165 -23.32 13.31 -4.98
CA TYR A 165 -22.59 14.50 -5.39
C TYR A 165 -22.65 15.60 -4.33
N ASN A 166 -23.86 15.90 -3.84
CA ASN A 166 -24.06 16.92 -2.81
C ASN A 166 -23.42 16.52 -1.48
N ASP A 167 -23.56 15.26 -1.06
CA ASP A 167 -22.98 14.76 0.19
C ASP A 167 -21.45 14.92 0.15
N ILE A 168 -20.79 14.54 -0.96
CA ILE A 168 -19.33 14.60 -1.11
C ILE A 168 -18.80 16.05 -1.21
N ILE A 169 -19.49 16.92 -1.95
CA ILE A 169 -19.04 18.32 -2.10
C ILE A 169 -19.19 19.12 -0.82
N ASN A 170 -20.21 18.80 -0.01
CA ASN A 170 -20.47 19.47 1.25
C ASN A 170 -19.74 18.79 2.43
N GLU A 171 -18.83 17.84 2.19
CA GLU A 171 -18.00 17.26 3.25
C GLU A 171 -17.15 18.35 3.92
N GLU A 172 -17.20 18.41 5.25
CA GLU A 172 -16.38 19.32 6.07
C GLU A 172 -14.88 19.12 5.78
N ILE A 173 -14.51 17.86 5.55
CA ILE A 173 -13.15 17.45 5.20
C ILE A 173 -13.21 16.80 3.83
N SER A 174 -12.67 17.48 2.81
CA SER A 174 -12.71 16.96 1.44
C SER A 174 -12.01 15.59 1.31
N SER A 175 -12.73 14.62 0.78
CA SER A 175 -12.20 13.32 0.33
C SER A 175 -11.26 13.41 -0.89
N GLY A 176 -11.17 14.59 -1.53
CA GLY A 176 -10.36 14.82 -2.72
C GLY A 176 -11.01 14.39 -4.03
N ASN A 177 -12.31 14.13 -4.05
CA ASN A 177 -13.06 13.80 -5.26
C ASN A 177 -13.09 14.99 -6.23
N ARG A 178 -12.78 14.73 -7.50
CA ARG A 178 -12.92 15.69 -8.60
C ARG A 178 -13.85 15.09 -9.63
N PHE A 179 -15.13 15.44 -9.55
CA PHE A 179 -16.15 14.94 -10.47
C PHE A 179 -15.86 15.41 -11.89
N VAL A 180 -15.59 14.46 -12.79
CA VAL A 180 -15.34 14.75 -14.22
C VAL A 180 -16.61 14.68 -15.06
N GLY A 181 -17.64 13.96 -14.58
CA GLY A 181 -18.89 13.75 -15.28
C GLY A 181 -19.68 12.55 -14.74
N PHE A 182 -20.79 12.27 -15.41
CA PHE A 182 -21.61 11.09 -15.14
C PHE A 182 -21.87 10.27 -16.41
N VAL A 183 -22.20 8.99 -16.21
CA VAL A 183 -22.72 8.10 -17.23
C VAL A 183 -24.09 7.57 -16.83
N ASN A 184 -24.98 7.42 -17.80
CA ASN A 184 -26.32 6.90 -17.55
C ASN A 184 -26.37 5.37 -17.75
N VAL A 185 -27.21 4.73 -16.93
CA VAL A 185 -27.49 3.29 -17.04
C VAL A 185 -28.64 3.07 -18.02
N ASN A 186 -29.78 3.69 -17.73
CA ASN A 186 -30.94 3.72 -18.61
C ASN A 186 -31.06 5.09 -19.28
N ASP A 187 -31.67 5.12 -20.47
CA ASP A 187 -32.01 6.38 -21.11
C ASP A 187 -33.27 6.94 -20.46
N HIS A 188 -33.16 8.16 -19.93
CA HIS A 188 -34.27 8.93 -19.38
C HIS A 188 -34.45 10.21 -20.22
N LYS A 189 -35.64 10.81 -20.14
CA LYS A 189 -35.91 12.09 -20.81
C LYS A 189 -35.08 13.23 -20.23
N ASP A 190 -34.92 13.23 -18.91
CA ASP A 190 -34.14 14.22 -18.16
C ASP A 190 -33.23 13.51 -17.15
N PHE A 191 -32.00 13.99 -17.01
CA PHE A 191 -31.04 13.50 -16.02
C PHE A 191 -30.85 14.55 -14.92
N LYS A 192 -31.26 14.23 -13.69
CA LYS A 192 -31.22 15.20 -12.58
C LYS A 192 -29.79 15.68 -12.25
N VAL A 193 -28.80 14.80 -12.43
CA VAL A 193 -27.39 15.09 -12.12
C VAL A 193 -26.71 15.99 -13.15
N GLU A 194 -27.31 16.17 -14.33
CA GLU A 194 -26.74 16.97 -15.43
C GLU A 194 -26.58 18.45 -15.08
N LYS A 195 -27.35 18.94 -14.09
CA LYS A 195 -27.20 20.30 -13.52
C LYS A 195 -25.85 20.52 -12.82
N PHE A 196 -25.18 19.44 -12.42
CA PHE A 196 -23.99 19.47 -11.57
C PHE A 196 -22.73 18.99 -12.29
N MET A 197 -22.87 18.09 -13.26
CA MET A 197 -21.74 17.51 -13.98
C MET A 197 -22.15 17.07 -15.39
N PRO A 198 -21.25 17.11 -16.38
CA PRO A 198 -21.58 16.79 -17.77
C PRO A 198 -21.83 15.29 -17.98
N ARG A 199 -22.73 14.96 -18.91
CA ARG A 199 -22.94 13.59 -19.39
C ARG A 199 -21.81 13.20 -20.33
N LEU A 200 -21.10 12.13 -20.01
CA LEU A 200 -19.96 11.66 -20.83
C LEU A 200 -20.29 10.45 -21.73
N GLY A 201 -21.40 9.76 -21.46
CA GLY A 201 -21.81 8.58 -22.24
C GLY A 201 -22.71 7.65 -21.45
N LYS A 202 -22.77 6.37 -21.86
CA LYS A 202 -23.46 5.30 -21.15
C LYS A 202 -22.47 4.47 -20.33
N TYR A 203 -22.96 3.64 -19.41
CA TYR A 203 -22.07 2.77 -18.62
C TYR A 203 -21.20 1.82 -19.46
N LYS A 204 -21.64 1.46 -20.68
CA LYS A 204 -20.84 0.65 -21.62
C LYS A 204 -19.60 1.37 -22.15
N ASP A 205 -19.57 2.70 -22.05
CA ASP A 205 -18.42 3.51 -22.48
C ASP A 205 -17.37 3.64 -21.37
N LEU A 206 -17.58 3.04 -20.19
CA LEU A 206 -16.75 3.24 -18.99
C LEU A 206 -15.26 2.99 -19.27
N ASN A 207 -14.92 1.90 -19.95
CA ASN A 207 -13.53 1.55 -20.23
C ASN A 207 -12.81 2.65 -21.05
N ARG A 208 -13.47 3.16 -22.10
CA ARG A 208 -12.96 4.27 -22.92
C ARG A 208 -12.84 5.56 -22.09
N LEU A 209 -13.89 5.93 -21.37
CA LEU A 209 -13.96 7.18 -20.59
C LEU A 209 -12.92 7.20 -19.46
N ILE A 210 -12.63 6.05 -18.85
CA ILE A 210 -11.61 5.93 -17.81
C ILE A 210 -10.23 6.31 -18.35
N GLY A 211 -9.88 5.83 -19.55
CA GLY A 211 -8.61 6.17 -20.20
C GLY A 211 -8.54 7.65 -20.60
N GLU A 212 -9.62 8.16 -21.22
CA GLU A 212 -9.70 9.52 -21.76
C GLU A 212 -9.62 10.59 -20.66
N TYR A 213 -10.42 10.44 -19.60
CA TYR A 213 -10.50 11.39 -18.49
C TYR A 213 -9.55 11.05 -17.34
N LYS A 214 -8.71 10.02 -17.49
CA LYS A 214 -7.78 9.52 -16.46
C LYS A 214 -8.48 9.29 -15.13
N VAL A 215 -9.64 8.65 -15.18
CA VAL A 215 -10.49 8.40 -14.00
C VAL A 215 -9.73 7.50 -13.03
N GLU A 216 -9.76 7.85 -11.74
CA GLU A 216 -9.17 7.07 -10.66
C GLU A 216 -10.22 6.45 -9.73
N GLU A 217 -11.45 6.96 -9.77
CA GLU A 217 -12.58 6.48 -8.97
C GLU A 217 -13.85 6.44 -9.79
N VAL A 218 -14.61 5.37 -9.63
CA VAL A 218 -15.97 5.26 -10.15
C VAL A 218 -16.91 5.09 -8.97
N ILE A 219 -17.89 5.98 -8.86
CA ILE A 219 -18.94 5.91 -7.84
C ILE A 219 -20.22 5.42 -8.51
N ILE A 220 -20.68 4.25 -8.13
CA ILE A 220 -21.95 3.67 -8.57
C ILE A 220 -23.05 4.18 -7.64
N ALA A 221 -23.84 5.11 -8.17
CA ALA A 221 -24.95 5.79 -7.49
C ALA A 221 -26.24 5.62 -8.31
N ILE A 222 -26.60 4.35 -8.51
CA ILE A 222 -27.77 3.94 -9.30
C ILE A 222 -29.03 3.85 -8.45
N GLU A 223 -30.20 3.87 -9.10
CA GLU A 223 -31.49 3.71 -8.40
C GLU A 223 -31.79 2.24 -8.07
N ARG A 224 -32.73 1.99 -7.14
CA ARG A 224 -33.14 0.61 -6.78
C ARG A 224 -33.62 -0.21 -7.98
N SER A 225 -34.28 0.44 -8.93
CA SER A 225 -34.74 -0.18 -10.19
C SER A 225 -33.61 -0.63 -11.11
N GLU A 226 -32.38 -0.24 -10.83
CA GLU A 226 -31.21 -0.48 -11.68
C GLU A 226 -30.22 -1.44 -11.03
N ILE A 227 -30.53 -2.01 -9.85
CA ILE A 227 -29.63 -2.88 -9.07
C ILE A 227 -29.08 -4.04 -9.91
N ASP A 228 -29.90 -4.63 -10.78
CA ASP A 228 -29.50 -5.74 -11.66
C ASP A 228 -28.40 -5.35 -12.68
N THR A 229 -28.12 -4.06 -12.83
CA THR A 229 -27.03 -3.56 -13.70
C THR A 229 -25.69 -3.40 -13.00
N ILE A 230 -25.63 -3.51 -11.66
CA ILE A 230 -24.38 -3.40 -10.90
C ILE A 230 -23.35 -4.40 -11.39
N GLU A 231 -23.74 -5.66 -11.57
CA GLU A 231 -22.85 -6.73 -12.01
C GLU A 231 -22.26 -6.42 -13.40
N ARG A 232 -23.09 -5.90 -14.31
CA ARG A 232 -22.65 -5.47 -15.65
C ARG A 232 -21.68 -4.30 -15.59
N ILE A 233 -21.95 -3.32 -14.71
CA ILE A 233 -21.05 -2.18 -14.50
C ILE A 233 -19.72 -2.66 -13.93
N ILE A 234 -19.73 -3.56 -12.95
CA ILE A 234 -18.51 -4.15 -12.38
C ILE A 234 -17.73 -4.88 -13.46
N THR A 235 -18.39 -5.68 -14.30
CA THR A 235 -17.77 -6.41 -15.42
C THR A 235 -17.03 -5.47 -16.38
N GLU A 236 -17.64 -4.33 -16.75
CA GLU A 236 -16.97 -3.32 -17.59
C GLU A 236 -15.73 -2.70 -16.92
N LEU A 237 -15.71 -2.67 -15.59
CA LEU A 237 -14.63 -2.08 -14.78
C LEU A 237 -13.55 -3.10 -14.40
N GLU A 238 -13.77 -4.41 -14.52
CA GLU A 238 -12.84 -5.47 -14.10
C GLU A 238 -11.45 -5.34 -14.74
N THR A 239 -11.40 -4.93 -16.00
CA THR A 239 -10.14 -4.76 -16.75
C THR A 239 -9.41 -3.46 -16.42
N THR A 240 -9.99 -2.61 -15.58
CA THR A 240 -9.48 -1.28 -15.25
C THR A 240 -8.88 -1.24 -13.85
N ASN A 241 -7.95 -0.31 -13.61
CA ASN A 241 -7.31 -0.13 -12.30
C ASN A 241 -8.01 0.92 -11.41
N VAL A 242 -9.28 1.24 -11.68
CA VAL A 242 -10.03 2.26 -10.94
C VAL A 242 -10.55 1.69 -9.62
N ILE A 243 -10.78 2.58 -8.67
CA ILE A 243 -11.39 2.19 -7.41
C ILE A 243 -12.90 2.35 -7.53
N ILE A 244 -13.61 1.23 -7.37
CA ILE A 244 -15.06 1.16 -7.48
C ILE A 244 -15.66 1.39 -6.10
N LYS A 245 -16.55 2.36 -6.00
CA LYS A 245 -17.28 2.70 -4.78
C LYS A 245 -18.77 2.62 -5.04
N VAL A 246 -19.53 2.02 -4.14
CA VAL A 246 -20.99 1.88 -4.26
C VAL A 246 -21.67 2.51 -3.07
N ILE A 247 -22.81 3.16 -3.30
CA ILE A 247 -23.65 3.62 -2.19
C ILE A 247 -24.24 2.43 -1.43
N PRO A 248 -24.09 2.36 -0.10
CA PRO A 248 -24.80 1.38 0.70
C PRO A 248 -26.31 1.65 0.66
N LEU A 249 -27.14 0.60 0.72
CA LEU A 249 -28.56 0.79 1.00
C LEU A 249 -28.73 1.11 2.50
N MET A 250 -29.67 2.00 2.86
CA MET A 250 -29.88 2.39 4.26
C MET A 250 -30.13 1.18 5.19
N GLN A 251 -30.81 0.15 4.69
CA GLN A 251 -31.03 -1.09 5.44
C GLN A 251 -29.72 -1.78 5.81
N ASP A 252 -28.72 -1.79 4.93
CA ASP A 252 -27.43 -2.44 5.16
C ASP A 252 -26.64 -1.75 6.27
N ILE A 253 -26.81 -0.44 6.40
CA ILE A 253 -26.23 0.35 7.50
C ILE A 253 -26.93 0.01 8.82
N ILE A 254 -28.26 0.02 8.84
CA ILE A 254 -29.06 -0.21 10.06
C ILE A 254 -28.86 -1.63 10.60
N PHE A 255 -28.77 -2.62 9.73
CA PHE A 255 -28.56 -4.02 10.11
C PHE A 255 -27.08 -4.36 10.37
N GLY A 256 -26.16 -3.38 10.22
CA GLY A 256 -24.74 -3.56 10.52
C GLY A 256 -23.99 -4.47 9.55
N SER A 257 -24.56 -4.76 8.38
CA SER A 257 -23.92 -5.61 7.36
C SER A 257 -22.76 -4.91 6.65
N VAL A 258 -22.67 -3.58 6.77
CA VAL A 258 -21.61 -2.76 6.16
C VAL A 258 -20.88 -1.95 7.23
N LYS A 259 -19.55 -2.07 7.28
CA LYS A 259 -18.70 -1.18 8.09
C LYS A 259 -18.65 0.20 7.44
N VAL A 260 -19.35 1.17 8.01
CA VAL A 260 -19.22 2.58 7.62
C VAL A 260 -17.85 3.10 8.05
N SER A 261 -16.99 3.42 7.07
CA SER A 261 -15.67 3.99 7.33
C SER A 261 -15.66 5.49 7.09
N GLY A 262 -15.50 6.28 8.16
CA GLY A 262 -15.36 7.74 8.10
C GLY A 262 -16.42 8.45 8.93
N ILE A 263 -15.98 9.31 9.87
CA ILE A 263 -16.88 10.14 10.69
C ILE A 263 -17.37 11.36 9.89
N PHE A 264 -16.54 11.86 8.98
CA PHE A 264 -16.74 13.11 8.23
C PHE A 264 -16.94 12.93 6.73
N HIS A 265 -16.98 11.68 6.24
CA HIS A 265 -17.06 11.39 4.81
C HIS A 265 -18.31 10.59 4.49
N THR A 266 -18.80 10.76 3.27
CA THR A 266 -19.95 10.06 2.72
C THR A 266 -19.71 8.55 2.78
N PRO A 267 -20.63 7.76 3.37
CA PRO A 267 -20.44 6.32 3.49
C PRO A 267 -20.51 5.67 2.11
N LEU A 268 -19.37 5.18 1.62
CA LEU A 268 -19.26 4.45 0.36
C LEU A 268 -18.59 3.10 0.61
N ILE A 269 -19.10 2.05 -0.02
CA ILE A 269 -18.51 0.71 0.01
C ILE A 269 -17.47 0.62 -1.10
N GLU A 270 -16.19 0.49 -0.74
CA GLU A 270 -15.13 0.19 -1.71
C GLU A 270 -15.20 -1.29 -2.10
N ILE A 271 -15.54 -1.55 -3.36
CA ILE A 271 -15.41 -2.88 -3.96
C ILE A 271 -13.96 -3.04 -4.37
N SER A 272 -13.22 -3.88 -3.65
CA SER A 272 -11.85 -4.24 -4.01
C SER A 272 -11.89 -5.39 -5.01
N PRO A 273 -11.47 -5.20 -6.27
CA PRO A 273 -11.43 -6.29 -7.25
C PRO A 273 -10.28 -7.28 -6.97
N ASP A 274 -9.30 -6.90 -6.13
CA ASP A 274 -8.18 -7.75 -5.79
C ASP A 274 -8.62 -8.91 -4.87
N LEU A 275 -8.76 -10.12 -5.43
CA LEU A 275 -9.11 -11.35 -4.70
C LEU A 275 -8.07 -11.74 -3.63
N MET A 276 -6.81 -11.34 -3.80
CA MET A 276 -5.71 -11.66 -2.89
C MET A 276 -5.01 -10.39 -2.38
N PRO A 277 -4.88 -10.21 -1.06
CA PRO A 277 -4.00 -9.21 -0.47
C PRO A 277 -2.57 -9.27 -1.02
N ILE A 278 -1.92 -8.10 -1.10
CA ILE A 278 -0.59 -7.96 -1.72
C ILE A 278 0.45 -8.85 -1.05
N TRP A 279 0.42 -8.96 0.27
CA TRP A 279 1.36 -9.81 1.00
C TRP A 279 1.20 -11.30 0.63
N GLN A 280 -0.03 -11.75 0.35
CA GLN A 280 -0.29 -13.10 -0.12
C GLN A 280 0.26 -13.31 -1.53
N GLN A 281 0.06 -12.33 -2.42
CA GLN A 281 0.64 -12.37 -3.78
C GLN A 281 2.16 -12.44 -3.73
N SER A 282 2.79 -11.63 -2.87
CA SER A 282 4.25 -11.63 -2.68
C SER A 282 4.76 -12.96 -2.12
N ILE A 283 4.09 -13.52 -1.11
CA ILE A 283 4.46 -14.84 -0.56
C ILE A 283 4.27 -15.93 -1.60
N LYS A 284 3.15 -15.93 -2.33
CA LYS A 284 2.90 -16.89 -3.41
C LYS A 284 3.99 -16.83 -4.46
N ARG A 285 4.38 -15.62 -4.90
CA ARG A 285 5.47 -15.42 -5.85
C ARG A 285 6.81 -15.95 -5.31
N LEU A 286 7.10 -15.73 -4.02
CA LEU A 286 8.31 -16.26 -3.39
C LEU A 286 8.29 -17.80 -3.38
N ILE A 287 7.17 -18.42 -3.01
CA ILE A 287 6.99 -19.88 -3.04
C ILE A 287 7.20 -20.42 -4.45
N ASP A 288 6.59 -19.80 -5.46
CA ASP A 288 6.69 -20.26 -6.86
C ASP A 288 8.13 -20.18 -7.37
N VAL A 289 8.87 -19.11 -7.04
CA VAL A 289 10.28 -18.95 -7.42
C VAL A 289 11.17 -19.97 -6.70
N VAL A 290 11.01 -20.16 -5.39
CA VAL A 290 11.79 -21.13 -4.62
C VAL A 290 11.52 -22.56 -5.09
N ALA A 291 10.25 -22.92 -5.27
CA ALA A 291 9.86 -24.22 -5.80
C ALA A 291 10.41 -24.46 -7.20
N SER A 292 10.40 -23.44 -8.07
CA SER A 292 10.99 -23.52 -9.41
C SER A 292 12.50 -23.74 -9.37
N ILE A 293 13.22 -23.06 -8.48
CA ILE A 293 14.67 -23.24 -8.30
C ILE A 293 14.98 -24.66 -7.80
N ILE A 294 14.24 -25.14 -6.80
CA ILE A 294 14.42 -26.51 -6.28
C ILE A 294 14.14 -27.53 -7.38
N ALA A 295 13.04 -27.38 -8.12
CA ALA A 295 12.71 -28.25 -9.24
C ALA A 295 13.79 -28.23 -10.32
N MET A 296 14.34 -27.06 -10.67
CA MET A 296 15.44 -26.96 -11.62
C MET A 296 16.67 -27.73 -11.13
N ILE A 297 17.10 -27.54 -9.88
CA ILE A 297 18.27 -28.23 -9.31
C ILE A 297 18.08 -29.75 -9.32
N LEU A 298 16.90 -30.22 -8.92
CA LEU A 298 16.57 -31.65 -8.93
C LEU A 298 16.50 -32.25 -10.34
N LEU A 299 16.12 -31.46 -11.35
CA LEU A 299 16.01 -31.90 -12.74
C LEU A 299 17.32 -31.74 -13.54
N ILE A 300 18.34 -31.06 -13.03
CA ILE A 300 19.65 -30.94 -13.70
C ILE A 300 20.22 -32.31 -14.13
N PRO A 301 20.26 -33.36 -13.29
CA PRO A 301 20.77 -34.66 -13.70
C PRO A 301 19.95 -35.27 -14.83
N PHE A 302 18.64 -35.15 -14.77
CA PHE A 302 17.75 -35.64 -15.82
C PHE A 302 17.99 -34.91 -17.16
N TYR A 303 18.10 -33.57 -17.13
CA TYR A 303 18.45 -32.78 -18.31
C TYR A 303 19.84 -33.11 -18.86
N PHE A 304 20.80 -33.43 -18.00
CA PHE A 304 22.13 -33.86 -18.43
C PHE A 304 22.06 -35.21 -19.16
N PHE A 305 21.35 -36.20 -18.63
CA PHE A 305 21.20 -37.50 -19.27
C PHE A 305 20.48 -37.41 -20.62
N THR A 306 19.40 -36.61 -20.72
CA THR A 306 18.69 -36.42 -21.99
C THR A 306 19.56 -35.69 -23.01
N ALA A 307 20.35 -34.69 -22.60
CA ALA A 307 21.28 -34.00 -23.49
C ALA A 307 22.37 -34.94 -24.04
N VAL A 308 22.93 -35.82 -23.22
CA VAL A 308 23.89 -36.84 -23.67
C VAL A 308 23.21 -37.84 -24.61
N GLY A 309 22.00 -38.30 -24.29
CA GLY A 309 21.24 -39.22 -25.14
C GLY A 309 20.95 -38.68 -26.53
N VAL A 310 20.56 -37.40 -26.64
CA VAL A 310 20.34 -36.74 -27.94
C VAL A 310 21.65 -36.58 -28.72
N LYS A 311 22.76 -36.30 -28.05
CA LYS A 311 24.07 -36.16 -28.72
C LYS A 311 24.62 -37.50 -29.25
N LEU A 312 24.24 -38.61 -28.62
CA LEU A 312 24.68 -39.96 -29.00
C LEU A 312 23.77 -40.64 -30.04
N SER A 313 22.56 -40.12 -30.24
CA SER A 313 21.65 -40.55 -31.31
C SER A 313 21.97 -39.87 -32.63
#